data_AF-A0A174WZ38-F1
#
_entry.id   AF-A0A174WZ38-F1
#
_cell.length_a   1.000
_cell.length_b   1.000
_cell.length_c   1.000
_cell.angle_alpha   90.00
_cell.angle_beta   90.00
_cell.angle_gamma   90.00
#
_symmetry.space_group_name_H-M   'P 1'
#
loop_
_entity.id
_entity.type
_entity.pdbx_description
1 polymer ?
#
loop_
_entity_poly.entity_id
_entity_poly.type
_entity_poly.pdbx_seq_one_letter_code
_entity_poly.pdbx_strand_id
1 'polypeptide(L)'
;MKQYAEITDKGECYSSLSLCIEGVNANATEWSKHNFYPQNGMVGEIVEIYNPYTYILKIQDTIYVPISPKGFKKISETEFNRRVSNNSYTGMDEKQQRINRDYNNTISRPYSLGKPNYKDTFWHDIVNNITIRTDNYTKPMFMPQLIDECVMYACDICLEFKKKAGTLPNDWLKHISSQVCDVFDEHFEEFTDYERDDCMNRIERIINSSSAELMVDIYYKR
;
A
#
# COMPACT_ATOMS: atom_id res chain seq x y z
N MET A 1 18.82 -10.20 22.48
CA MET A 1 20.00 -9.35 22.19
C MET A 1 19.58 -8.37 21.13
N LYS A 2 19.71 -7.06 21.39
CA LYS A 2 19.35 -6.02 20.42
C LYS A 2 20.25 -6.11 19.20
N GLN A 3 19.71 -5.84 18.01
CA GLN A 3 20.48 -5.76 16.77
C GLN A 3 20.40 -4.34 16.24
N TYR A 4 21.52 -3.81 15.76
CA TYR A 4 21.62 -2.44 15.28
C TYR A 4 22.02 -2.43 13.81
N ALA A 5 21.56 -1.41 13.08
CA ALA A 5 21.84 -1.25 11.66
C ALA A 5 22.18 0.20 11.30
N GLU A 6 22.98 0.36 10.26
CA GLU A 6 23.20 1.63 9.56
C GLU A 6 22.56 1.55 8.17
N ILE A 7 21.79 2.57 7.80
CA ILE A 7 21.24 2.72 6.45
C ILE A 7 22.40 3.04 5.50
N THR A 8 22.63 2.16 4.54
CA THR A 8 23.65 2.32 3.50
C THR A 8 23.07 2.78 2.17
N ASP A 9 21.80 2.48 1.92
CA ASP A 9 21.06 2.95 0.75
C ASP A 9 19.62 3.33 1.11
N LYS A 10 19.34 4.63 1.10
CA LYS A 10 18.00 5.17 1.33
C LYS A 10 16.99 4.83 0.23
N GLY A 11 17.45 4.46 -0.97
CA GLY A 11 16.58 4.00 -2.06
C GLY A 11 15.90 2.66 -1.77
N GLU A 12 16.48 1.87 -0.87
CA GLU A 12 15.94 0.59 -0.40
C GLU A 12 14.98 0.74 0.80
N CYS A 13 14.70 1.98 1.23
CA CYS A 13 13.71 2.28 2.27
C CYS A 13 12.32 2.38 1.64
N TYR A 14 11.37 1.59 2.15
CA TYR A 14 10.02 1.57 1.62
C TYR A 14 9.16 2.65 2.26
N SER A 15 8.96 3.75 1.53
CA SER A 15 8.19 4.90 2.00
C SER A 15 6.68 4.75 1.82
N SER A 16 6.23 3.80 1.00
CA SER A 16 4.82 3.56 0.66
C SER A 16 4.17 2.41 1.42
N LEU A 17 4.91 1.69 2.26
CA LEU A 17 4.36 0.57 3.04
C LEU A 17 3.55 1.09 4.23
N SER A 18 2.24 0.86 4.24
CA SER A 18 1.36 1.20 5.36
C SER A 18 1.42 0.15 6.48
N LEU A 19 2.60 -0.08 7.05
CA LEU A 19 2.78 -0.92 8.23
C LEU A 19 2.54 -0.11 9.50
N CYS A 20 1.76 -0.63 10.43
CA CYS A 20 1.53 -0.01 11.74
C CYS A 20 2.32 -0.78 12.80
N ILE A 21 3.34 -0.12 13.37
CA ILE A 21 4.24 -0.69 14.38
C ILE A 21 4.03 0.07 15.68
N GLU A 22 3.60 -0.62 16.73
CA GLU A 22 3.30 -0.02 18.04
C GLU A 22 2.33 1.19 17.96
N GLY A 23 1.38 1.17 17.01
CA GLY A 23 0.43 2.25 16.79
C GLY A 23 0.96 3.42 15.93
N VAL A 24 2.18 3.31 15.41
CA VAL A 24 2.81 4.31 14.54
C VAL A 24 2.95 3.77 13.12
N ASN A 25 2.50 4.54 12.13
CA ASN A 25 2.63 4.16 10.73
C ASN A 25 4.08 4.33 10.23
N ALA A 26 4.65 3.28 9.64
CA ALA A 26 6.02 3.24 9.14
C ALA A 26 6.09 3.68 7.66
N ASN A 27 5.62 4.90 7.35
CA ASN A 27 5.50 5.39 5.97
C ASN A 27 5.78 6.90 5.81
N ALA A 28 5.86 7.35 4.56
CA ALA A 28 6.14 8.74 4.20
C ALA A 28 5.17 9.75 4.82
N THR A 29 3.89 9.37 4.96
CA THR A 29 2.86 10.24 5.52
C THR A 29 3.14 10.54 6.99
N GLU A 30 3.50 9.51 7.77
CA GLU A 30 3.89 9.70 9.17
C GLU A 30 5.22 10.46 9.26
N TRP A 31 6.22 10.07 8.46
CA TRP A 31 7.52 10.72 8.46
C TRP A 31 7.45 12.22 8.15
N SER A 32 6.54 12.63 7.26
CA SER A 32 6.32 14.03 6.92
C SER A 32 5.85 14.87 8.11
N LYS A 33 5.13 14.29 9.08
CA LYS A 33 4.70 14.99 10.29
C LYS A 33 5.88 15.40 11.17
N HIS A 34 6.99 14.67 11.05
CA HIS A 34 8.22 14.86 11.82
C HIS A 34 9.35 15.50 10.98
N ASN A 35 9.05 16.01 9.78
CA ASN A 35 10.03 16.51 8.82
C ASN A 35 11.16 15.50 8.49
N PHE A 36 10.84 14.20 8.60
CA PHE A 36 11.79 13.11 8.50
C PHE A 36 11.76 12.46 7.12
N TYR A 37 12.92 12.06 6.61
CA TYR A 37 13.03 11.09 5.52
C TYR A 37 14.34 10.30 5.69
N PRO A 38 14.36 8.98 5.49
CA PRO A 38 15.56 8.16 5.67
C PRO A 38 16.76 8.66 4.85
N GLN A 39 17.95 8.71 5.47
CA GLN A 39 19.20 9.07 4.82
C GLN A 39 20.30 8.04 5.09
N ASN A 40 21.26 7.97 4.18
CA ASN A 40 22.46 7.14 4.38
C ASN A 40 23.23 7.64 5.60
N GLY A 41 23.75 6.70 6.41
CA GLY A 41 24.49 6.99 7.63
C GLY A 41 23.64 7.13 8.90
N MET A 42 22.30 7.16 8.76
CA MET A 42 21.39 7.03 9.90
C MET A 42 21.46 5.62 10.49
N VAL A 43 21.23 5.51 11.80
CA VAL A 43 21.30 4.26 12.54
C VAL A 43 20.00 3.95 13.28
N GLY A 44 19.66 2.67 13.41
CA GLY A 44 18.44 2.23 14.08
C GLY A 44 18.58 0.87 14.73
N GLU A 45 17.67 0.56 15.65
CA GLU A 45 17.47 -0.78 16.20
C GLU A 45 16.60 -1.60 15.24
N ILE A 46 17.01 -2.83 14.91
CA ILE A 46 16.17 -3.77 14.16
C ILE A 46 15.15 -4.33 15.16
N VAL A 47 13.91 -3.86 15.08
CA VAL A 47 12.84 -4.24 16.03
C VAL A 47 12.02 -5.42 15.54
N GLU A 48 11.91 -5.60 14.22
CA GLU A 48 11.10 -6.67 13.63
C GLU A 48 11.64 -7.07 12.25
N ILE A 49 11.52 -8.37 11.94
CA ILE A 49 11.65 -8.89 10.58
C ILE A 49 10.22 -9.17 10.10
N TYR A 50 9.66 -8.23 9.33
CA TYR A 50 8.28 -8.33 8.88
C TYR A 50 8.09 -9.48 7.88
N ASN A 51 9.05 -9.67 6.98
CA ASN A 51 9.16 -10.82 6.09
C ASN A 51 10.63 -11.02 5.68
N PRO A 52 11.00 -12.11 4.96
CA PRO A 52 12.39 -12.37 4.56
C PRO A 52 13.06 -11.24 3.75
N TYR A 53 12.27 -10.31 3.21
CA TYR A 53 12.70 -9.22 2.34
C TYR A 53 12.51 -7.83 2.96
N THR A 54 11.99 -7.72 4.19
CA THR A 54 11.65 -6.45 4.82
C THR A 54 11.97 -6.47 6.31
N TYR A 55 12.87 -5.57 6.70
CA TYR A 55 13.27 -5.33 8.08
C TYR A 55 12.68 -3.99 8.55
N ILE A 56 12.34 -3.90 9.83
CA ILE A 56 11.85 -2.66 10.44
C ILE A 56 12.95 -2.09 11.33
N LEU A 57 13.44 -0.91 10.96
CA LEU A 57 14.37 -0.12 11.77
C LEU A 57 13.61 0.89 12.61
N LYS A 58 13.78 0.82 13.93
CA LYS A 58 13.40 1.89 14.85
C LYS A 58 14.54 2.91 14.89
N ILE A 59 14.35 4.02 14.20
CA ILE A 59 15.30 5.14 14.19
C ILE A 59 15.14 5.98 15.46
N GLN A 60 13.90 6.09 15.94
CA GLN A 60 13.53 6.73 17.20
C GLN A 60 12.15 6.23 17.66
N ASP A 61 11.66 6.69 18.82
CA ASP A 61 10.40 6.23 19.42
C ASP A 61 9.17 6.34 18.51
N THR A 62 9.14 7.32 17.61
CA THR A 62 8.01 7.54 16.69
C THR A 62 8.38 7.38 15.21
N ILE A 63 9.57 6.85 14.90
CA ILE A 63 10.05 6.73 13.52
C ILE A 63 10.50 5.30 13.24
N TYR A 64 9.63 4.58 12.53
CA TYR A 64 9.87 3.25 12.01
C TYR A 64 10.12 3.32 10.50
N VAL A 65 11.18 2.66 10.04
CA VAL A 65 11.59 2.64 8.64
C VAL A 65 11.65 1.19 8.15
N PRO A 66 10.72 0.78 7.28
CA PRO A 66 10.81 -0.49 6.58
C PRO A 66 11.90 -0.42 5.51
N ILE A 67 12.76 -1.43 5.46
CA ILE A 67 13.94 -1.44 4.59
C ILE A 67 14.25 -2.85 4.08
N SER A 68 14.77 -2.95 2.86
CA SER A 68 15.25 -4.22 2.31
C SER A 68 16.59 -4.65 2.94
N PRO A 69 16.94 -5.95 2.89
CA PRO A 69 18.25 -6.45 3.33
C PRO A 69 19.45 -5.83 2.62
N LYS A 70 19.24 -5.21 1.44
CA LYS A 70 20.31 -4.53 0.67
C LYS A 70 20.52 -3.09 1.12
N GLY A 71 19.54 -2.51 1.81
CA GLY A 71 19.52 -1.11 2.20
C GLY A 71 20.32 -0.78 3.47
N PHE A 72 20.73 -1.78 4.23
CA PHE A 72 21.46 -1.57 5.48
C PHE A 72 22.59 -2.58 5.68
N LYS A 73 23.48 -2.25 6.61
CA LYS A 73 24.43 -3.20 7.19
C LYS A 73 24.25 -3.26 8.71
N LYS A 74 24.48 -4.43 9.30
CA LYS A 74 24.49 -4.58 10.76
C LYS A 74 25.73 -3.91 11.34
N ILE A 75 25.56 -3.24 12.47
CA ILE A 75 26.63 -2.55 13.19
C ILE A 75 26.66 -2.98 14.66
N SER A 76 27.78 -2.72 15.33
CA SER A 76 27.89 -2.94 16.77
C SER A 76 27.11 -1.89 17.57
N GLU A 77 26.77 -2.22 18.82
CA GLU A 77 26.16 -1.26 19.76
C GLU A 77 27.04 -0.02 19.99
N THR A 78 28.36 -0.21 20.03
CA THR A 78 29.33 0.88 20.16
C THR A 78 29.25 1.84 18.96
N GLU A 79 29.13 1.31 17.75
CA GLU A 79 28.97 2.14 16.55
C GLU A 79 27.62 2.85 16.53
N PHE A 80 26.56 2.16 16.93
CA PHE A 80 25.22 2.74 17.06
C PHE A 80 25.27 3.96 18.00
N ASN A 81 25.74 3.78 19.23
CA ASN A 81 25.81 4.86 20.24
C ASN A 81 26.64 6.05 19.78
N ARG A 82 27.70 5.83 18.99
CA ARG A 82 28.53 6.92 18.43
C ARG A 82 27.86 7.69 17.30
N ARG A 83 26.87 7.10 16.63
CA ARG A 83 26.25 7.64 15.42
C ARG A 83 24.78 8.01 15.57
N VAL A 84 24.15 7.74 16.71
CA VAL A 84 22.77 8.16 16.99
C VAL A 84 22.57 9.66 16.75
N SER A 85 23.57 10.49 17.02
CA SER A 85 23.53 11.93 16.73
C SER A 85 23.45 12.30 15.24
N ASN A 86 23.72 11.35 14.32
CA ASN A 86 23.55 11.54 12.88
C ASN A 86 22.08 11.47 12.43
N ASN A 87 21.18 10.96 13.28
CA ASN A 87 19.76 10.88 12.98
C ASN A 87 19.16 12.30 13.00
N SER A 88 19.07 12.92 11.82
CA SER A 88 18.57 14.29 11.62
C SER A 88 17.15 14.33 11.04
N TYR A 89 16.38 15.35 11.43
CA TYR A 89 14.97 15.57 11.05
C TYR A 89 14.84 16.66 9.99
N THR A 90 15.73 16.61 9.00
CA THR A 90 15.78 17.57 7.89
C THR A 90 15.67 16.88 6.53
N GLY A 91 15.25 15.62 6.52
CA GLY A 91 15.24 14.79 5.32
C GLY A 91 14.06 15.06 4.39
N MET A 92 12.98 15.66 4.89
CA MET A 92 11.79 16.00 4.10
C MET A 92 11.89 17.42 3.51
N ASP A 93 12.99 17.72 2.82
CA ASP A 93 13.21 19.00 2.15
C ASP A 93 12.25 19.23 0.94
N GLU A 94 12.23 20.45 0.39
CA GLU A 94 11.33 20.79 -0.73
C GLU A 94 11.51 19.87 -1.95
N LYS A 95 12.73 19.37 -2.17
CA LYS A 95 13.03 18.44 -3.25
C LYS A 95 12.39 17.09 -2.97
N GLN A 96 12.54 16.55 -1.77
CA GLN A 96 11.95 15.26 -1.37
C GLN A 96 10.42 15.34 -1.33
N GLN A 97 9.85 16.45 -0.85
CA GLN A 97 8.41 16.70 -0.89
C GLN A 97 7.89 16.72 -2.33
N ARG A 98 8.63 17.35 -3.26
CA ARG A 98 8.29 17.34 -4.69
C ARG A 98 8.36 15.93 -5.28
N ILE A 99 9.42 15.17 -5.00
CA ILE A 99 9.55 13.78 -5.46
C ILE A 99 8.40 12.91 -4.94
N ASN A 100 8.04 13.04 -3.65
CA ASN A 100 6.94 12.29 -3.06
C ASN A 100 5.59 12.68 -3.70
N ARG A 101 5.39 13.98 -3.98
CA ARG A 101 4.19 14.48 -4.65
C ARG A 101 4.11 14.00 -6.10
N ASP A 102 5.21 14.07 -6.84
CA ASP A 102 5.28 13.62 -8.23
C ASP A 102 5.08 12.11 -8.32
N TYR A 103 5.67 11.34 -7.40
CA TYR A 103 5.39 9.91 -7.26
C TYR A 103 3.91 9.67 -6.97
N ASN A 104 3.33 10.34 -5.97
CA ASN A 104 1.91 10.23 -5.63
C ASN A 104 1.00 10.58 -6.81
N ASN A 105 1.32 11.62 -7.58
CA ASN A 105 0.59 12.03 -8.78
C ASN A 105 0.77 11.03 -9.94
N THR A 106 1.92 10.38 -10.02
CA THR A 106 2.22 9.37 -11.05
C THR A 106 1.51 8.05 -10.74
N ILE A 107 1.47 7.63 -9.47
CA ILE A 107 0.75 6.43 -9.02
C ILE A 107 -0.76 6.67 -8.86
N SER A 108 -1.21 7.92 -8.71
CA SER A 108 -2.63 8.27 -8.73
C SER A 108 -3.20 8.35 -10.14
N ARG A 109 -2.35 8.22 -11.17
CA ARG A 109 -2.84 8.01 -12.53
C ARG A 109 -3.21 6.53 -12.71
N PRO A 110 -4.33 6.24 -13.38
CA PRO A 110 -4.87 4.88 -13.57
C PRO A 110 -3.91 3.90 -14.26
N TYR A 111 -2.79 4.39 -14.81
CA TYR A 111 -1.76 3.60 -15.46
C TYR A 111 -0.41 3.84 -14.79
N SER A 112 -0.08 3.02 -13.79
CA SER A 112 1.31 2.92 -13.35
C SER A 112 2.15 2.43 -14.55
N LEU A 113 2.96 3.32 -15.13
CA LEU A 113 3.92 2.96 -16.18
C LEU A 113 4.68 1.67 -15.81
N GLY A 114 4.61 0.67 -16.68
CA GLY A 114 5.30 -0.62 -16.51
C GLY A 114 4.56 -1.68 -15.69
N LYS A 115 3.35 -1.42 -15.17
CA LYS A 115 2.53 -2.45 -14.51
C LYS A 115 1.61 -3.17 -15.52
N PRO A 116 1.32 -4.47 -15.32
CA PRO A 116 0.47 -5.24 -16.24
C PRO A 116 -0.98 -4.74 -16.27
N ASN A 117 -1.65 -5.00 -17.40
CA ASN A 117 -3.10 -4.83 -17.56
C ASN A 117 -3.81 -6.16 -17.27
N TYR A 118 -4.80 -6.12 -16.39
CA TYR A 118 -5.59 -7.24 -15.89
C TYR A 118 -7.09 -7.08 -16.20
N LYS A 119 -7.53 -6.00 -16.85
CA LYS A 119 -8.95 -5.67 -17.06
C LYS A 119 -9.74 -6.82 -17.69
N ASP A 120 -9.19 -7.48 -18.70
CA ASP A 120 -9.86 -8.61 -19.36
C ASP A 120 -10.11 -9.80 -18.39
N THR A 121 -9.11 -10.11 -17.56
CA THR A 121 -9.24 -11.14 -16.53
C THR A 121 -10.25 -10.73 -15.47
N PHE A 122 -10.18 -9.48 -15.02
CA PHE A 122 -11.09 -8.94 -14.01
C PHE A 122 -12.53 -8.95 -14.50
N TRP A 123 -12.77 -8.56 -15.75
CA TRP A 123 -14.10 -8.61 -16.34
C TRP A 123 -14.70 -10.01 -16.31
N HIS A 124 -13.91 -11.04 -16.67
CA HIS A 124 -14.37 -12.42 -16.65
C HIS A 124 -14.84 -12.85 -15.24
N ASP A 125 -14.05 -12.53 -14.22
CA ASP A 125 -14.38 -12.88 -12.83
C ASP A 125 -15.58 -12.08 -12.31
N ILE A 126 -15.63 -10.77 -12.58
CA ILE A 126 -16.73 -9.88 -12.18
C ILE A 126 -18.06 -10.38 -12.76
N VAL A 127 -18.09 -10.73 -14.06
CA VAL A 127 -19.30 -11.28 -14.69
C VAL A 127 -19.73 -12.58 -14.02
N ASN A 128 -18.78 -13.48 -13.73
CA ASN A 128 -19.09 -14.73 -13.03
C ASN A 128 -19.68 -14.46 -11.64
N ASN A 129 -19.09 -13.54 -10.86
CA ASN A 129 -19.55 -13.18 -9.53
C ASN A 129 -20.96 -12.55 -9.56
N ILE A 130 -21.17 -11.58 -10.45
CA ILE A 130 -22.48 -10.93 -10.64
C ILE A 130 -23.52 -11.97 -11.04
N THR A 131 -23.19 -12.87 -11.96
CA THR A 131 -24.11 -13.92 -12.43
C THR A 131 -24.55 -14.83 -11.29
N ILE A 132 -23.60 -15.28 -10.46
CA ILE A 132 -23.89 -16.13 -9.28
C ILE A 132 -24.77 -15.40 -8.27
N ARG A 133 -24.58 -14.09 -8.09
CA ARG A 133 -25.30 -13.32 -7.05
C ARG A 133 -26.68 -12.83 -7.49
N THR A 134 -26.88 -12.61 -8.78
CA THR A 134 -28.12 -12.02 -9.32
C THR A 134 -28.99 -13.02 -10.08
N ASP A 135 -28.51 -14.25 -10.28
CA ASP A 135 -29.08 -15.28 -11.16
C ASP A 135 -29.29 -14.82 -12.62
N ASN A 136 -28.85 -13.60 -12.99
CA ASN A 136 -28.93 -13.04 -14.33
C ASN A 136 -28.18 -11.70 -14.46
N TYR A 137 -26.97 -11.69 -15.02
CA TYR A 137 -26.18 -10.46 -15.26
C TYR A 137 -26.72 -9.57 -16.39
N THR A 138 -27.66 -10.07 -17.22
CA THR A 138 -28.21 -9.32 -18.37
C THR A 138 -29.37 -8.40 -18.01
N LYS A 139 -29.78 -8.39 -16.74
CA LYS A 139 -30.80 -7.46 -16.23
C LYS A 139 -30.14 -6.17 -15.74
N PRO A 140 -30.83 -5.02 -15.81
CA PRO A 140 -30.38 -3.78 -15.20
C PRO A 140 -30.04 -4.00 -13.71
N MET A 141 -28.84 -3.62 -13.30
CA MET A 141 -28.39 -3.69 -11.92
C MET A 141 -28.62 -2.37 -11.21
N PHE A 142 -28.91 -2.42 -9.90
CA PHE A 142 -28.94 -1.20 -9.11
C PHE A 142 -27.52 -0.72 -8.84
N MET A 143 -27.31 0.60 -8.92
CA MET A 143 -25.99 1.21 -8.70
C MET A 143 -25.29 0.75 -7.40
N PRO A 144 -25.96 0.65 -6.24
CA PRO A 144 -25.33 0.12 -5.03
C PRO A 144 -24.73 -1.28 -5.19
N GLN A 145 -25.34 -2.13 -6.04
CA GLN A 145 -24.82 -3.48 -6.30
C GLN A 145 -23.54 -3.45 -7.14
N LEU A 146 -23.45 -2.52 -8.10
CA LEU A 146 -22.26 -2.30 -8.91
C LEU A 146 -21.12 -1.74 -8.05
N ILE A 147 -21.41 -0.73 -7.23
CA ILE A 147 -20.44 -0.16 -6.29
C ILE A 147 -19.95 -1.24 -5.31
N ASP A 148 -20.85 -2.00 -4.70
CA ASP A 148 -20.46 -3.06 -3.77
C ASP A 148 -19.61 -4.14 -4.46
N GLU A 149 -19.94 -4.53 -5.70
CA GLU A 149 -19.13 -5.52 -6.44
C GLU A 149 -17.76 -4.96 -6.80
N CYS A 150 -17.69 -3.72 -7.31
CA CYS A 150 -16.44 -3.05 -7.62
C CYS A 150 -15.53 -2.99 -6.39
N VAL A 151 -16.07 -2.57 -5.25
CA VAL A 151 -15.32 -2.44 -4.00
C VAL A 151 -14.86 -3.81 -3.50
N MET A 152 -15.76 -4.79 -3.42
CA MET A 152 -15.43 -6.09 -2.82
C MET A 152 -14.51 -6.91 -3.71
N TYR A 153 -14.68 -6.86 -5.04
CA TYR A 153 -13.78 -7.53 -5.97
C TYR A 153 -12.38 -6.92 -5.92
N ALA A 154 -12.27 -5.59 -5.92
CA ALA A 154 -10.98 -4.93 -5.78
C ALA A 154 -10.29 -5.27 -4.45
N CYS A 155 -11.05 -5.34 -3.34
CA CYS A 155 -10.55 -5.78 -2.06
C CYS A 155 -10.06 -7.24 -2.08
N ASP A 156 -10.84 -8.17 -2.66
CA ASP A 156 -10.49 -9.59 -2.78
C ASP A 156 -9.14 -9.76 -3.51
N ILE A 157 -9.01 -9.16 -4.69
CA ILE A 157 -7.78 -9.24 -5.49
C ILE A 157 -6.59 -8.61 -4.76
N CYS A 158 -6.76 -7.44 -4.15
CA CYS A 158 -5.68 -6.82 -3.40
C CYS A 158 -5.23 -7.68 -2.20
N LEU A 159 -6.18 -8.30 -1.49
CA LEU A 159 -5.87 -9.23 -0.39
C LEU A 159 -5.15 -10.48 -0.90
N GLU A 160 -5.55 -11.03 -2.05
CA GLU A 160 -4.83 -12.12 -2.69
C GLU A 160 -3.39 -11.75 -3.05
N PHE A 161 -3.17 -10.59 -3.66
CA PHE A 161 -1.84 -10.09 -3.97
C PHE A 161 -1.01 -9.90 -2.70
N LYS A 162 -1.60 -9.30 -1.65
CA LYS A 162 -0.96 -9.14 -0.34
C LYS A 162 -0.57 -10.49 0.26
N LYS A 163 -1.44 -11.51 0.16
CA LYS A 163 -1.19 -12.86 0.68
C LYS A 163 -0.06 -13.57 -0.09
N LYS A 164 -0.03 -13.44 -1.43
CA LYS A 164 1.00 -14.06 -2.28
C LYS A 164 2.36 -13.36 -2.17
N ALA A 165 2.37 -12.02 -2.06
CA ALA A 165 3.59 -11.22 -2.01
C ALA A 165 4.05 -10.85 -0.58
N GLY A 166 3.26 -11.15 0.45
CA GLY A 166 3.49 -10.78 1.86
C GLY A 166 3.18 -9.31 2.19
N THR A 167 3.27 -8.40 1.22
CA THR A 167 2.88 -6.99 1.33
C THR A 167 2.19 -6.52 0.06
N LEU A 168 1.33 -5.50 0.18
CA LEU A 168 0.78 -4.79 -0.97
C LEU A 168 1.17 -3.31 -0.86
N PRO A 169 2.16 -2.85 -1.64
CA PRO A 169 2.51 -1.44 -1.74
C PRO A 169 1.31 -0.59 -2.19
N ASN A 170 1.23 0.65 -1.71
CA ASN A 170 0.09 1.54 -2.02
C ASN A 170 -0.08 1.80 -3.52
N ASP A 171 1.01 1.83 -4.29
CA ASP A 171 0.96 2.02 -5.74
C ASP A 171 0.38 0.80 -6.47
N TRP A 172 0.57 -0.41 -5.93
CA TRP A 172 -0.08 -1.62 -6.45
C TRP A 172 -1.54 -1.69 -6.04
N LEU A 173 -1.87 -1.29 -4.80
CA LEU A 173 -3.27 -1.15 -4.36
C LEU A 173 -4.02 -0.22 -5.32
N LYS A 174 -3.54 1.02 -5.51
CA LYS A 174 -4.18 1.99 -6.40
C LYS A 174 -4.28 1.51 -7.84
N HIS A 175 -3.25 0.84 -8.34
CA HIS A 175 -3.25 0.27 -9.69
C HIS A 175 -4.32 -0.81 -9.88
N ILE A 176 -4.41 -1.77 -8.96
CA ILE A 176 -5.42 -2.83 -9.02
C ILE A 176 -6.82 -2.24 -8.88
N SER A 177 -7.04 -1.41 -7.85
CA SER A 177 -8.34 -0.77 -7.60
C SER A 177 -8.81 0.07 -8.79
N SER A 178 -7.89 0.83 -9.40
CA SER A 178 -8.22 1.62 -10.58
C SER A 178 -8.58 0.75 -11.78
N GLN A 179 -7.87 -0.36 -12.03
CA GLN A 179 -8.22 -1.25 -13.14
C GLN A 179 -9.56 -1.95 -12.93
N VAL A 180 -9.93 -2.26 -11.69
CA VAL A 180 -11.28 -2.75 -11.41
C VAL A 180 -12.29 -1.65 -11.72
N CYS A 181 -12.10 -0.41 -11.27
CA CYS A 181 -12.98 0.70 -11.61
C CYS A 181 -13.06 0.93 -13.13
N ASP A 182 -11.94 0.86 -13.86
CA ASP A 182 -11.92 0.96 -15.33
C ASP A 182 -12.84 -0.09 -15.99
N VAL A 183 -12.88 -1.32 -15.47
CA VAL A 183 -13.80 -2.36 -15.97
C VAL A 183 -15.26 -1.95 -15.73
N PHE A 184 -15.57 -1.35 -14.59
CA PHE A 184 -16.94 -0.89 -14.32
C PHE A 184 -17.33 0.30 -15.23
N ASP A 185 -16.46 1.30 -15.36
CA ASP A 185 -16.65 2.44 -16.28
C ASP A 185 -16.85 1.99 -17.74
N GLU A 186 -16.10 0.96 -18.18
CA GLU A 186 -16.15 0.46 -19.57
C GLU A 186 -17.41 -0.36 -19.88
N HIS A 187 -18.04 -0.97 -18.88
CA HIS A 187 -19.13 -1.92 -19.06
C HIS A 187 -20.48 -1.47 -18.51
N PHE A 188 -20.54 -0.44 -17.66
CA PHE A 188 -21.77 0.08 -17.07
C PHE A 188 -21.86 1.59 -17.28
N GLU A 189 -22.70 2.04 -18.23
CA GLU A 189 -22.83 3.46 -18.59
C GLU A 189 -23.27 4.35 -17.42
N GLU A 190 -24.00 3.79 -16.46
CA GLU A 190 -24.42 4.47 -15.25
C GLU A 190 -23.27 4.76 -14.26
N PHE A 191 -22.13 4.06 -14.39
CA PHE A 191 -21.02 4.14 -13.45
C PHE A 191 -20.09 5.30 -13.84
N THR A 192 -20.24 6.43 -13.15
CA THR A 192 -19.54 7.68 -13.50
C THR A 192 -18.28 7.89 -12.67
N ASP A 193 -17.54 8.96 -12.98
CA ASP A 193 -16.39 9.42 -12.17
C ASP A 193 -16.74 9.58 -10.68
N TYR A 194 -18.00 9.93 -10.35
CA TYR A 194 -18.45 10.03 -8.97
C TYR A 194 -18.45 8.67 -8.26
N GLU A 195 -19.02 7.64 -8.88
CA GLU A 195 -19.04 6.28 -8.35
C GLU A 195 -17.64 5.68 -8.27
N ARG A 196 -16.79 5.95 -9.27
CA ARG A 196 -15.37 5.59 -9.24
C ARG A 196 -14.67 6.17 -8.01
N ASP A 197 -14.82 7.46 -7.76
CA ASP A 197 -14.18 8.11 -6.61
C ASP A 197 -14.70 7.55 -5.28
N ASP A 198 -16.01 7.28 -5.16
CA ASP A 198 -16.58 6.60 -3.99
C ASP A 198 -15.97 5.19 -3.81
N CYS A 199 -15.88 4.40 -4.88
CA CYS A 199 -15.28 3.07 -4.85
C CYS A 199 -13.82 3.12 -4.40
N MET A 200 -13.01 3.98 -5.00
CA MET A 200 -11.59 4.12 -4.65
C MET A 200 -11.40 4.47 -3.16
N ASN A 201 -12.19 5.41 -2.64
CA ASN A 201 -12.16 5.78 -1.22
C ASN A 201 -12.61 4.63 -0.31
N ARG A 202 -13.66 3.89 -0.69
CA ARG A 202 -14.16 2.73 0.07
C ARG A 202 -13.15 1.59 0.09
N ILE A 203 -12.50 1.31 -1.04
CA ILE A 203 -11.47 0.25 -1.14
C ILE A 203 -10.29 0.59 -0.23
N GLU A 204 -9.75 1.81 -0.30
CA GLU A 204 -8.63 2.22 0.55
C GLU A 204 -8.99 2.10 2.04
N ARG A 205 -10.22 2.47 2.43
CA ARG A 205 -10.69 2.31 3.81
C ARG A 205 -10.80 0.85 4.23
N ILE A 206 -11.38 -0.01 3.39
CA ILE A 206 -11.63 -1.42 3.74
C ILE A 206 -10.32 -2.20 3.84
N ILE A 207 -9.40 -2.06 2.86
CA ILE A 207 -8.12 -2.80 2.86
C ILE A 207 -7.26 -2.49 4.07
N ASN A 208 -7.29 -1.24 4.55
CA ASN A 208 -6.54 -0.82 5.72
C ASN A 208 -7.22 -1.22 7.04
N SER A 209 -8.41 -1.83 7.00
CA SER A 209 -9.10 -2.33 8.19
C SER A 209 -8.68 -3.76 8.54
N SER A 210 -8.72 -4.10 9.82
CA SER A 210 -8.46 -5.47 10.30
C SER A 210 -9.55 -6.48 9.92
N SER A 211 -10.71 -6.01 9.45
CA SER A 211 -11.84 -6.84 9.04
C SER A 211 -11.99 -6.95 7.54
N ALA A 212 -10.98 -6.56 6.75
CA ALA A 212 -11.01 -6.59 5.29
C ALA A 212 -11.36 -7.99 4.75
N GLU A 213 -10.64 -9.03 5.19
CA GLU A 213 -10.85 -10.42 4.78
C GLU A 213 -12.26 -10.89 5.13
N LEU A 214 -12.70 -10.67 6.37
CA LEU A 214 -14.05 -11.03 6.82
C LEU A 214 -15.15 -10.35 6.00
N MET A 215 -14.97 -9.07 5.63
CA MET A 215 -15.95 -8.35 4.81
C MET A 215 -16.08 -8.96 3.40
N VAL A 216 -14.95 -9.33 2.78
CA VAL A 216 -14.91 -10.01 1.48
C VAL A 216 -15.53 -11.40 1.57
N ASP A 217 -15.19 -12.18 2.59
CA ASP A 217 -15.71 -13.54 2.82
C ASP A 217 -17.23 -13.52 3.02
N ILE A 218 -17.75 -12.60 3.84
CA ILE A 218 -19.20 -12.42 4.02
C ILE A 218 -19.90 -12.07 2.70
N TYR A 219 -19.29 -11.18 1.91
CA TYR A 219 -19.87 -10.72 0.66
C TYR A 219 -19.96 -11.84 -0.38
N TYR A 220 -18.89 -12.62 -0.54
CA TYR A 220 -18.84 -13.74 -1.49
C TYR A 220 -19.33 -15.07 -0.92
N LYS A 221 -19.72 -15.11 0.36
CA LYS A 221 -20.16 -16.31 1.10
C LYS A 221 -19.12 -17.44 1.04
N ARG A 222 -17.86 -17.09 1.29
CA ARG A 222 -16.71 -18.02 1.33
C ARG A 222 -16.29 -18.32 2.76
#